data_AF-A0A9N9UJ01-F1
#
_entry.id   AF-A0A9N9UJ01-F1
#
_cell.length_a   1.000
_cell.length_b   1.000
_cell.length_c   1.000
_cell.angle_alpha   90.00
_cell.angle_beta   90.00
_cell.angle_gamma   90.00
#
_symmetry.space_group_name_H-M   'P 1'
#
loop_
_entity.id
_entity.type
_entity.pdbx_description
1 polymer ?
#
loop_
_entity_poly.entity_id
_entity_poly.type
_entity_poly.pdbx_seq_one_letter_code
_entity_poly.pdbx_strand_id
1 'polypeptide(L)'
;MITSILVCVLHKFTVRYALLVLMAAGLWSSNALSLSFASSTFGSIDAKVRAIALAVMNGLGNLAQIYGAYLFPFKDAPQYYMGFGVISGMLGFGVGVYITMHILVRRWKP
;
A
#
# COMPACT_ATOMS: atom_id res chain seq x y z
N MET A 1 -8.55 -0.35 -1.49
CA MET A 1 -9.72 -0.35 -0.58
C MET A 1 -10.95 -0.91 -1.31
N ILE A 2 -11.40 -0.27 -2.40
CA ILE A 2 -12.62 -0.67 -3.12
C ILE A 2 -12.52 -2.08 -3.75
N THR A 3 -11.39 -2.40 -4.38
CA THR A 3 -11.13 -3.73 -4.98
C THR A 3 -11.09 -4.86 -3.95
N SER A 4 -10.55 -4.60 -2.75
CA SER A 4 -10.47 -5.54 -1.62
C SER A 4 -11.86 -5.90 -1.09
N ILE A 5 -12.75 -4.91 -0.99
CA ILE A 5 -14.13 -5.08 -0.51
C ILE A 5 -14.96 -5.82 -1.57
N LEU A 6 -14.79 -5.50 -2.86
CA LEU A 6 -15.49 -6.17 -3.96
C LEU A 6 -15.15 -7.66 -4.08
N VAL A 7 -13.91 -8.07 -3.77
CA VAL A 7 -13.51 -9.49 -3.77
C VAL A 7 -14.20 -10.31 -2.66
N CYS A 8 -14.53 -9.68 -1.53
CA CYS A 8 -15.28 -10.31 -0.44
C CYS A 8 -16.78 -10.45 -0.73
N VAL A 9 -17.35 -9.57 -1.55
CA VAL A 9 -18.79 -9.56 -1.87
C VAL A 9 -19.11 -10.41 -3.11
N LEU A 10 -18.21 -10.45 -4.10
CA LEU A 10 -18.47 -11.10 -5.38
C LEU A 10 -17.94 -12.54 -5.40
N HIS A 11 -18.87 -13.50 -5.44
CA HIS A 11 -18.58 -14.94 -5.47
C HIS A 11 -18.38 -15.51 -6.89
N LYS A 12 -18.46 -14.68 -7.94
CA LYS A 12 -18.22 -15.11 -9.34
C LYS A 12 -16.71 -15.21 -9.63
N PHE A 13 -16.26 -16.37 -10.10
CA PHE A 13 -14.85 -16.71 -10.31
C PHE A 13 -14.10 -15.72 -11.22
N THR A 14 -14.69 -15.36 -12.36
CA THR A 14 -14.12 -14.40 -13.33
C THR A 14 -13.89 -13.02 -12.72
N VAL A 15 -14.83 -12.57 -11.89
CA VAL A 15 -14.79 -11.23 -11.31
C VAL A 15 -13.75 -11.17 -10.19
N ARG A 16 -13.65 -12.22 -9.37
CA ARG A 16 -12.58 -12.35 -8.37
C ARG A 16 -11.19 -12.31 -9.01
N TYR A 17 -10.99 -13.03 -10.11
CA TYR A 17 -9.69 -13.08 -10.77
C TYR A 17 -9.29 -11.71 -11.34
N ALA A 18 -10.22 -11.02 -12.03
CA ALA A 18 -9.96 -9.68 -12.55
C ALA A 18 -9.64 -8.67 -11.43
N LEU A 19 -10.35 -8.74 -10.30
CA LEU A 19 -10.11 -7.85 -9.16
C LEU A 19 -8.75 -8.12 -8.47
N LEU A 20 -8.32 -9.38 -8.40
CA LEU A 20 -7.00 -9.75 -7.89
C LEU A 20 -5.89 -9.20 -8.79
N VAL A 21 -6.05 -9.27 -10.11
CA VAL A 21 -5.10 -8.70 -11.07
C VAL A 21 -5.01 -7.18 -10.93
N LEU A 22 -6.14 -6.50 -10.83
CA LEU A 22 -6.18 -5.04 -10.60
C LEU A 22 -5.53 -4.65 -9.28
N MET A 23 -5.74 -5.46 -8.23
CA MET A 23 -5.11 -5.24 -6.93
C MET A 23 -3.59 -5.42 -6.99
N ALA A 24 -3.11 -6.47 -7.66
CA ALA A 24 -1.67 -6.69 -7.84
C ALA A 24 -1.03 -5.54 -8.63
N ALA A 25 -1.65 -5.12 -9.74
CA ALA A 25 -1.16 -3.98 -10.54
C ALA A 25 -1.08 -2.70 -9.69
N GLY A 26 -2.12 -2.39 -8.91
CA GLY A 26 -2.14 -1.21 -8.04
C GLY A 26 -1.06 -1.24 -6.94
N LEU A 27 -0.76 -2.41 -6.38
CA LEU A 27 0.28 -2.57 -5.37
C LEU A 27 1.68 -2.27 -5.94
N TRP A 28 1.99 -2.82 -7.11
CA TRP A 28 3.28 -2.60 -7.78
C TRP A 28 3.46 -1.14 -8.21
N SER A 29 2.44 -0.51 -8.78
CA SER A 29 2.48 0.91 -9.14
C SER A 29 2.69 1.81 -7.92
N SER A 30 2.05 1.49 -6.79
CA SER A 30 2.19 2.26 -5.55
C SER A 30 3.59 2.19 -4.95
N ASN A 31 4.26 1.03 -5.05
CA ASN A 31 5.61 0.86 -4.54
C ASN A 31 6.63 1.74 -5.30
N ALA A 32 6.58 1.73 -6.63
CA ALA A 32 7.44 2.58 -7.47
C ALA A 32 7.18 4.08 -7.23
N LEU A 33 5.92 4.44 -7.02
CA LEU A 33 5.49 5.80 -6.75
C LEU A 33 6.01 6.31 -5.40
N SER A 34 5.92 5.50 -4.33
CA SER A 34 6.48 5.84 -3.01
C SER A 34 8.00 6.07 -3.05
N LEU A 35 8.74 5.24 -3.80
CA LEU A 35 10.19 5.43 -3.96
C LEU A 35 10.51 6.75 -4.69
N SER A 36 9.75 7.07 -5.74
CA SER A 36 9.92 8.32 -6.49
C SER A 36 9.57 9.55 -5.64
N PHE A 37 8.49 9.48 -4.85
CA PHE A 37 8.12 10.56 -3.92
C PHE A 37 9.13 10.77 -2.79
N ALA A 38 9.69 9.69 -2.24
CA ALA A 38 10.78 9.82 -1.27
C ALA A 38 11.99 10.52 -1.93
N SER A 39 12.39 10.08 -3.11
CA SER A 39 13.52 10.68 -3.84
C SER A 39 13.34 12.18 -4.13
N SER A 40 12.13 12.61 -4.53
CA SER A 40 11.84 14.04 -4.79
C SER A 40 11.73 14.88 -3.52
N THR A 41 11.16 14.33 -2.44
CA THR A 41 11.03 15.03 -1.15
C THR A 41 12.39 15.26 -0.50
N PHE A 42 13.34 14.32 -0.66
CA PHE A 42 14.71 14.48 -0.18
C PHE A 42 15.63 15.25 -1.15
N GLY A 43 15.07 15.92 -2.17
CA GLY A 43 15.85 16.68 -3.15
C GLY A 43 16.69 17.83 -2.56
N SER A 44 16.23 18.43 -1.46
CA SER A 44 16.91 19.53 -0.76
C SER A 44 17.80 19.08 0.42
N ILE A 45 17.88 17.78 0.69
CA ILE A 45 18.58 17.21 1.85
C ILE A 45 19.88 16.54 1.40
N ASP A 46 20.90 16.58 2.26
CA ASP A 46 22.23 16.02 2.05
C ASP A 46 22.16 14.57 1.50
N ALA A 47 22.98 14.27 0.49
CA ALA A 47 22.90 13.04 -0.29
C ALA A 47 23.00 11.77 0.58
N LYS A 48 23.73 11.85 1.70
CA LYS A 48 23.87 10.75 2.67
C LYS A 48 22.55 10.40 3.36
N VAL A 49 21.79 11.41 3.78
CA VAL A 49 20.50 11.21 4.47
C VAL A 49 19.46 10.67 3.48
N ARG A 50 19.47 11.16 2.24
CA ARG A 50 18.61 10.62 1.17
C ARG A 50 18.87 9.13 0.90
N ALA A 51 20.14 8.74 0.83
CA ALA A 51 20.52 7.35 0.60
C ALA A 51 20.04 6.42 1.73
N ILE A 52 20.20 6.85 2.98
CA ILE A 52 19.73 6.09 4.16
C ILE A 52 18.20 5.96 4.14
N ALA A 53 17.48 7.05 3.87
CA ALA A 53 16.02 7.03 3.79
C ALA A 53 15.50 6.08 2.70
N LEU A 54 16.11 6.09 1.51
CA LEU A 54 15.75 5.17 0.42
C LEU A 54 16.06 3.71 0.77
N ALA A 55 17.18 3.43 1.45
CA ALA A 55 17.52 2.08 1.91
C ALA A 55 16.51 1.56 2.94
N VAL A 56 16.08 2.40 3.89
CA VAL A 56 15.04 2.04 4.88
C VAL A 56 13.70 1.77 4.20
N MET A 57 13.29 2.61 3.24
CA MET A 57 12.05 2.40 2.47
C MET A 57 12.08 1.09 1.68
N ASN A 58 13.22 0.76 1.07
CA ASN A 58 13.39 -0.51 0.37
C ASN A 58 13.35 -1.71 1.33
N GLY A 59 13.98 -1.61 2.50
CA GLY A 59 13.93 -2.64 3.54
C GLY A 59 12.51 -2.92 4.04
N LEU A 60 11.73 -1.86 4.31
CA LEU A 60 10.32 -1.97 4.69
C LEU A 60 9.47 -2.59 3.58
N GLY A 61 9.72 -2.24 2.32
CA GLY A 61 9.04 -2.83 1.16
C GLY A 61 9.26 -4.35 1.04
N ASN A 62 10.47 -4.83 1.31
CA ASN A 62 10.77 -6.26 1.34
C ASN A 62 10.15 -6.96 2.56
N LEU A 63 10.15 -6.32 3.74
CA LEU A 63 9.50 -6.85 4.94
C LEU A 63 7.99 -7.03 4.74
N ALA A 64 7.34 -6.08 4.07
CA ALA A 64 5.90 -6.13 3.77
C ALA A 64 5.54 -7.32 2.86
N GLN A 65 6.42 -7.72 1.94
CA GLN A 65 6.19 -8.90 1.09
C GLN A 65 6.21 -10.20 1.90
N ILE A 66 7.14 -10.31 2.86
CA ILE A 66 7.21 -11.47 3.77
C ILE A 66 5.93 -11.53 4.62
N TYR A 67 5.50 -10.40 5.19
CA TYR A 67 4.25 -10.32 5.96
C TYR A 67 3.01 -10.65 5.11
N GLY A 68 2.97 -10.16 3.86
CA GLY A 68 1.88 -10.42 2.92
C GLY A 68 1.69 -11.92 2.62
N ALA A 69 2.76 -12.71 2.61
CA ALA A 69 2.68 -14.16 2.43
C ALA A 69 1.98 -14.87 3.61
N TYR A 70 2.15 -14.36 4.83
CA TYR A 70 1.47 -14.88 6.02
C TYR A 70 0.02 -14.42 6.16
N LEU A 71 -0.37 -13.40 5.40
CA LEU A 71 -1.70 -12.80 5.46
C LEU A 71 -2.79 -13.66 4.78
N PHE A 72 -2.40 -14.65 3.97
CA PHE A 72 -3.31 -15.58 3.27
C PHE A 72 -3.10 -17.03 3.73
N PRO A 73 -3.48 -17.40 4.96
CA PRO A 73 -3.41 -18.79 5.40
C PRO A 73 -4.40 -19.66 4.60
N PHE A 74 -3.95 -20.84 4.14
CA PHE A 74 -4.77 -21.84 3.42
C PHE A 74 -6.02 -22.30 4.19
N LYS A 75 -6.07 -22.04 5.51
CA LYS A 75 -7.18 -22.44 6.40
C LYS A 75 -8.46 -21.59 6.25
N ASP A 76 -8.37 -20.38 5.69
CA ASP A 76 -9.52 -19.45 5.56
C ASP A 76 -10.11 -19.39 4.12
N ALA A 77 -9.82 -20.41 3.31
CA ALA A 77 -10.48 -20.59 2.02
C ALA A 77 -11.99 -20.87 2.24
N PRO A 78 -12.92 -20.20 1.52
CA PRO A 78 -12.72 -19.43 0.30
C PRO A 78 -12.88 -17.91 0.44
N GLN A 79 -13.03 -17.38 1.67
CA GLN A 79 -13.45 -15.99 1.88
C GLN A 79 -12.33 -15.05 2.35
N TYR A 80 -11.22 -15.56 2.91
CA TYR A 80 -10.01 -14.78 3.26
C TYR A 80 -10.29 -13.41 3.90
N TYR A 81 -11.30 -13.31 4.76
CA TYR A 81 -11.76 -12.03 5.32
C TYR A 81 -10.67 -11.28 6.09
N MET A 82 -9.77 -12.03 6.74
CA MET A 82 -8.66 -11.46 7.51
C MET A 82 -7.65 -10.77 6.59
N GLY A 83 -7.29 -11.39 5.46
CA GLY A 83 -6.35 -10.80 4.50
C GLY A 83 -6.91 -9.55 3.82
N PHE A 84 -8.13 -9.63 3.31
CA PHE A 84 -8.78 -8.48 2.68
C PHE A 84 -9.12 -7.35 3.66
N GLY A 85 -9.42 -7.69 4.92
CA GLY A 85 -9.65 -6.73 6.00
C GLY A 85 -8.40 -5.93 6.34
N VAL A 86 -7.25 -6.59 6.52
CA VAL A 86 -5.97 -5.91 6.82
C VAL A 86 -5.53 -5.02 5.66
N ILE A 87 -5.66 -5.49 4.41
CA ILE A 87 -5.36 -4.68 3.22
C ILE A 87 -6.25 -3.43 3.17
N SER A 88 -7.56 -3.57 3.42
CA SER A 88 -8.48 -2.44 3.44
C SER A 88 -8.14 -1.45 4.57
N GLY A 89 -7.82 -1.96 5.76
CA GLY A 89 -7.42 -1.16 6.92
C GLY A 89 -6.13 -0.38 6.70
N MET A 90 -5.08 -1.01 6.17
CA MET A 90 -3.82 -0.34 5.86
C MET A 90 -3.97 0.70 4.75
N LEU A 91 -4.77 0.40 3.72
CA LEU A 91 -5.06 1.38 2.65
C LEU A 91 -5.88 2.56 3.19
N GLY A 92 -6.86 2.30 4.05
CA GLY A 92 -7.65 3.35 4.71
C GLY A 92 -6.79 4.25 5.61
N PHE A 93 -5.89 3.66 6.39
CA PHE A 93 -4.93 4.41 7.18
C PHE A 93 -4.02 5.27 6.29
N GLY A 94 -3.51 4.72 5.19
CA GLY A 94 -2.69 5.47 4.23
C GLY A 94 -3.41 6.67 3.62
N VAL A 95 -4.70 6.53 3.27
CA VAL A 95 -5.53 7.64 2.80
C VAL A 95 -5.71 8.69 3.89
N GLY A 96 -5.95 8.28 5.14
CA GLY A 96 -6.05 9.20 6.27
C GLY A 96 -4.77 10.01 6.51
N VAL A 97 -3.61 9.36 6.45
CA VAL A 97 -2.30 10.03 6.57
C VAL A 97 -2.09 11.02 5.43
N TYR A 98 -2.40 10.63 4.19
CA TYR A 98 -2.28 11.52 3.03
C TYR A 98 -3.19 12.75 3.15
N ILE A 99 -4.47 12.56 3.52
CA ILE A 99 -5.42 13.66 3.73
C ILE A 99 -4.91 14.60 4.82
N THR A 100 -4.41 14.04 5.93
CA THR A 100 -3.86 14.83 7.05
C THR A 100 -2.67 15.67 6.60
N MET A 101 -1.72 15.08 5.86
CA MET A 101 -0.58 15.78 5.28
C MET A 101 -1.03 16.87 4.28
N HIS A 102 -2.01 16.56 3.43
CA HIS A 102 -2.54 17.50 2.44
C HIS A 102 -3.25 18.70 3.09
N ILE A 103 -3.92 18.50 4.23
CA ILE A 103 -4.53 19.58 5.02
C ILE A 103 -3.45 20.41 5.74
N LEU A 104 -2.46 19.76 6.35
CA LEU A 104 -1.37 20.43 7.07
C LEU A 104 -0.53 21.31 6.14
N VAL A 105 -0.17 20.80 4.95
CA VAL A 105 0.59 21.56 3.95
C VAL A 105 -0.20 22.76 3.42
N ARG A 106 -1.52 22.62 3.22
CA ARG A 106 -2.37 23.76 2.81
C ARG A 106 -2.60 24.78 3.92
N ARG A 107 -2.50 24.38 5.19
CA ARG A 107 -2.57 25.28 6.36
C ARG A 107 -1.25 25.98 6.66
N TRP A 108 -0.13 25.44 6.19
CA TRP A 108 1.17 26.12 6.18
C TRP A 108 1.17 27.22 5.11
N LYS A 109 0.71 28.41 5.48
CA LYS A 109 1.11 29.67 4.82
C LYS A 109 2.37 30.18 5.53
N PRO A 110 3.43 30.56 4.80
CA PRO A 110 4.61 31.19 5.37
C PRO A 110 4.25 32.54 6.03
#